data_AF-A0A4V6KRI4-F1
#
_entry.id   AF-A0A4V6KRI4-F1
#
_cell.length_a   1.000
_cell.length_b   1.000
_cell.length_c   1.000
_cell.angle_alpha   90.00
_cell.angle_beta   90.00
_cell.angle_gamma   90.00
#
_symmetry.space_group_name_H-M   'P 1'
#
loop_
_entity.id
_entity.type
_entity.pdbx_description
1 polymer ?
#
loop_
_entity_poly.entity_id
_entity_poly.type
_entity_poly.pdbx_seq_one_letter_code
_entity_poly.pdbx_strand_id
1 'polypeptide(L)'
;MAIDSDGKQAGGAAPASYKTDDATGDLYAIGADGKSYKATIDNATGKVGTIAGTETDTTSMTLSSATTVKQEVAPTGADAANLKSYDSGKSYVIQEGTGTDAKYFKATVDGDGKVSKGAEMSTDPKTTDPLAVLDKALSQVDGLRSSLGAVQNRFDSVINNLNSTVNNLSASQSRIQDADYATEVSNMSRANILQQAGTSVLAQANQSTQNVLTLLR
;
A
#
# COMPACT_ATOMS: atom_id res chain seq x y z
N MET A 1 -28.94 -21.93 57.08
CA MET A 1 -28.35 -21.03 58.09
C MET A 1 -28.30 -19.63 57.50
N ALA A 2 -28.67 -18.60 58.28
CA ALA A 2 -28.62 -17.21 57.84
C ALA A 2 -27.17 -16.67 57.93
N ILE A 3 -26.80 -15.80 56.99
CA ILE A 3 -25.47 -15.19 56.87
C ILE A 3 -25.64 -13.68 57.03
N ASP A 4 -24.76 -13.02 57.78
CA ASP A 4 -24.77 -11.57 57.97
C ASP A 4 -24.12 -10.81 56.79
N SER A 5 -24.20 -9.48 56.85
CA SER A 5 -23.68 -8.55 55.82
C SER A 5 -22.16 -8.53 55.68
N ASP A 6 -21.43 -9.28 56.52
CA ASP A 6 -19.98 -9.46 56.44
C ASP A 6 -19.61 -10.87 55.94
N GLY A 7 -20.59 -11.65 55.46
CA GLY A 7 -20.39 -12.99 54.91
C GLY A 7 -20.20 -14.06 55.98
N LYS A 8 -20.55 -13.81 57.25
CA LYS A 8 -20.38 -14.78 58.33
C LYS A 8 -21.65 -15.61 58.52
N GLN A 9 -21.53 -16.93 58.40
CA GLN A 9 -22.63 -17.83 58.79
C GLN A 9 -22.87 -17.71 60.30
N ALA A 10 -24.13 -17.73 60.75
CA ALA A 10 -24.44 -17.81 62.18
C ALA A 10 -23.72 -19.02 62.83
N GLY A 11 -22.61 -18.76 63.53
CA GLY A 11 -21.74 -19.76 64.16
C GLY A 11 -20.51 -20.23 63.37
N GLY A 12 -20.28 -19.76 62.14
CA GLY A 12 -19.15 -20.16 61.27
C GLY A 12 -17.98 -19.18 61.28
N ALA A 13 -16.77 -19.68 60.97
CA ALA A 13 -15.59 -18.84 60.71
C ALA A 13 -15.77 -18.05 59.39
N ALA A 14 -15.12 -16.89 59.28
CA ALA A 14 -15.06 -16.14 58.03
C ALA A 14 -14.42 -17.01 56.92
N PRO A 15 -14.82 -16.85 55.64
CA PRO A 15 -14.22 -17.61 54.56
C PRO A 15 -12.72 -17.33 54.46
N ALA A 16 -11.94 -18.37 54.16
CA ALA A 16 -10.49 -18.29 54.06
C ALA A 16 -10.03 -17.53 52.80
N SER A 17 -10.83 -17.58 51.73
CA SER A 17 -10.58 -16.83 50.49
C SER A 17 -11.84 -16.73 49.63
N TYR A 18 -11.78 -15.89 48.60
CA TYR A 18 -12.80 -15.81 47.56
C TYR A 18 -12.18 -16.18 46.20
N LYS A 19 -12.96 -16.85 45.36
CA LYS A 19 -12.59 -17.24 43.99
C LYS A 19 -13.69 -16.93 43.00
N THR A 20 -13.33 -16.63 41.77
CA THR A 20 -14.27 -16.47 40.65
C THR A 20 -14.14 -17.65 39.70
N ASP A 21 -15.26 -18.10 39.15
CA ASP A 21 -15.26 -19.00 38.00
C ASP A 21 -14.94 -18.22 36.72
N ASP A 22 -13.91 -18.65 35.99
CA ASP A 22 -13.44 -17.96 34.79
C ASP A 22 -14.46 -18.02 33.63
N ALA A 23 -15.35 -19.01 33.63
CA ALA A 23 -16.35 -19.20 32.58
C ALA A 23 -17.60 -18.33 32.79
N THR A 24 -18.14 -18.32 34.02
CA THR A 24 -19.39 -17.62 34.34
C THR A 24 -19.18 -16.26 35.00
N GLY A 25 -18.01 -16.02 35.61
CA GLY A 25 -17.76 -14.87 36.48
C GLY A 25 -18.40 -14.98 37.86
N ASP A 26 -19.05 -16.10 38.19
CA ASP A 26 -19.67 -16.32 39.49
C ASP A 26 -18.62 -16.31 40.61
N LEU A 27 -18.97 -15.70 41.76
CA LEU A 27 -18.12 -15.61 42.94
C LEU A 27 -18.39 -16.78 43.90
N TYR A 28 -17.33 -17.32 44.51
CA TYR A 28 -17.38 -18.40 45.48
C TYR A 28 -16.55 -18.06 46.71
N ALA A 29 -17.12 -18.26 47.89
CA ALA A 29 -16.42 -18.21 49.15
C ALA A 29 -15.85 -19.60 49.47
N ILE A 30 -14.58 -19.67 49.84
CA ILE A 30 -13.91 -20.92 50.21
C ILE A 30 -13.81 -20.97 51.74
N GLY A 31 -14.46 -21.95 52.34
CA GLY A 31 -14.37 -22.20 53.78
C GLY A 31 -12.98 -22.66 54.21
N ALA A 32 -12.68 -22.57 55.51
CA ALA A 32 -11.42 -23.11 56.06
C ALA A 32 -11.31 -24.64 55.92
N ASP A 33 -12.43 -25.32 55.69
CA ASP A 33 -12.57 -26.74 55.35
C ASP A 33 -12.29 -27.04 53.87
N GLY A 34 -12.02 -26.02 53.05
CA GLY A 34 -11.78 -26.14 51.62
C GLY A 34 -13.05 -26.27 50.78
N LYS A 35 -14.24 -26.21 51.39
CA LYS A 35 -15.52 -26.30 50.67
C LYS A 35 -15.88 -24.98 50.01
N SER A 36 -16.51 -25.07 48.84
CA SER A 36 -16.94 -23.91 48.06
C SER A 36 -18.40 -23.59 48.31
N TYR A 37 -18.71 -22.31 48.50
CA TYR A 37 -20.08 -21.82 48.68
C TYR A 37 -20.30 -20.66 47.72
N LYS A 38 -21.34 -20.73 46.88
CA LYS A 38 -21.65 -19.62 45.96
C LYS A 38 -21.90 -18.34 46.75
N ALA A 39 -21.24 -17.25 46.36
CA ALA A 39 -21.37 -15.93 46.96
C ALA A 39 -22.00 -14.97 45.95
N THR A 40 -22.84 -14.07 46.43
CA THR A 40 -23.35 -12.95 45.64
C THR A 40 -22.52 -11.71 45.89
N ILE A 41 -22.63 -10.75 44.98
CA ILE A 41 -22.03 -9.43 45.12
C ILE A 41 -23.18 -8.45 45.27
N ASP A 42 -23.10 -7.59 46.28
CA ASP A 42 -24.00 -6.44 46.36
C ASP A 42 -23.57 -5.43 45.30
N ASN A 43 -24.40 -5.28 44.27
CA ASN A 43 -24.05 -4.47 43.11
C ASN A 43 -24.06 -2.96 43.40
N ALA A 44 -24.66 -2.53 44.52
CA ALA A 44 -24.68 -1.13 44.94
C ALA A 44 -23.39 -0.74 45.71
N THR A 45 -22.80 -1.67 46.45
CA THR A 45 -21.65 -1.41 47.33
C THR A 45 -20.35 -2.07 46.87
N GLY A 46 -20.40 -2.99 45.90
CA GLY A 46 -19.24 -3.73 45.42
C GLY A 46 -18.67 -4.73 46.44
N LYS A 47 -19.38 -4.95 47.55
CA LYS A 47 -18.99 -5.89 48.61
C LYS A 47 -19.56 -7.28 48.34
N VAL A 48 -18.96 -8.28 48.97
CA VAL A 48 -19.55 -9.62 49.04
C VAL A 48 -20.88 -9.52 49.78
N GLY A 49 -21.94 -9.97 49.11
CA GLY A 49 -23.29 -10.03 49.64
C GLY A 49 -23.53 -11.35 50.38
N THR A 50 -24.62 -12.02 50.05
CA THR A 50 -24.98 -13.30 50.68
C THR A 50 -24.10 -14.44 50.20
N ILE A 51 -23.71 -15.33 51.11
CA ILE A 51 -23.07 -16.61 50.77
C ILE A 51 -24.14 -17.71 50.88
N ALA A 52 -24.06 -18.74 50.04
CA ALA A 52 -24.98 -19.86 50.10
C ALA A 52 -24.72 -20.69 51.38
N GLY A 53 -25.78 -21.14 52.04
CA GLY A 53 -25.68 -22.02 53.20
C GLY A 53 -25.37 -23.48 52.85
N THR A 54 -25.36 -23.83 51.57
CA THR A 54 -25.10 -25.18 51.04
C THR A 54 -23.84 -25.17 50.20
N GLU A 55 -23.03 -26.21 50.34
CA GLU A 55 -21.85 -26.43 49.51
C GLU A 55 -22.25 -26.50 48.03
N THR A 56 -21.40 -25.92 47.18
CA THR A 56 -21.50 -26.04 45.72
C THR A 56 -20.33 -26.87 45.23
N ASP A 57 -20.61 -27.91 44.47
CA ASP A 57 -19.56 -28.71 43.83
C ASP A 57 -18.92 -27.89 42.70
N THR A 58 -17.66 -27.51 42.89
CA THR A 58 -16.88 -26.73 41.93
C THR A 58 -15.83 -27.57 41.20
N THR A 59 -15.88 -28.91 41.30
CA THR A 59 -14.85 -29.81 40.74
C THR A 59 -14.69 -29.70 39.23
N SER A 60 -15.75 -29.32 38.52
CA SER A 60 -15.73 -29.12 37.06
C SER A 60 -15.46 -27.67 36.63
N MET A 61 -15.17 -26.76 37.57
CA MET A 61 -14.98 -25.33 37.31
C MET A 61 -13.50 -24.95 37.40
N THR A 62 -13.11 -23.95 36.63
CA THR A 62 -11.77 -23.34 36.74
C THR A 62 -11.90 -22.10 37.61
N LEU A 63 -11.41 -22.20 38.85
CA LEU A 63 -11.53 -21.12 39.84
C LEU A 63 -10.24 -20.33 39.99
N SER A 64 -10.30 -19.03 39.74
CA SER A 64 -9.21 -18.07 39.93
C SER A 64 -9.39 -17.27 41.23
N SER A 65 -8.28 -16.84 41.85
CA SER A 65 -8.34 -16.01 43.07
C SER A 65 -9.01 -14.66 42.80
N ALA A 66 -10.03 -14.33 43.59
CA ALA A 66 -10.75 -13.07 43.48
C ALA A 66 -10.15 -12.04 44.45
N THR A 67 -9.33 -11.11 43.93
CA THR A 67 -8.72 -10.03 44.71
C THR A 67 -9.43 -8.68 44.53
N THR A 68 -10.21 -8.54 43.47
CA THR A 68 -11.03 -7.35 43.18
C THR A 68 -12.38 -7.81 42.65
N VAL A 69 -13.46 -7.21 43.16
CA VAL A 69 -14.82 -7.47 42.71
C VAL A 69 -15.21 -6.37 41.73
N LYS A 70 -15.61 -6.73 40.51
CA LYS A 70 -16.07 -5.77 39.51
C LYS A 70 -17.51 -5.40 39.83
N GLN A 71 -17.77 -4.11 40.06
CA GLN A 71 -19.12 -3.58 40.17
C GLN A 71 -19.75 -3.54 38.76
N GLU A 72 -20.89 -4.19 38.56
CA GLU A 72 -21.64 -4.04 37.33
C GLU A 72 -22.52 -2.79 37.44
N VAL A 73 -21.96 -1.64 37.05
CA VAL A 73 -22.72 -0.38 37.06
C VAL A 73 -23.63 -0.33 35.85
N ALA A 74 -24.94 -0.17 36.08
CA ALA A 74 -25.89 0.03 34.99
C ALA A 74 -25.57 1.31 34.22
N PRO A 75 -25.72 1.33 32.88
CA PRO A 75 -25.43 2.53 32.09
C PRO A 75 -26.36 3.68 32.50
N THR A 76 -25.77 4.86 32.73
CA THR A 76 -26.48 6.09 33.13
C THR A 76 -26.18 7.25 32.19
N GLY A 77 -26.96 8.32 32.28
CA GLY A 77 -26.82 9.51 31.43
C GLY A 77 -27.80 9.57 30.26
N ALA A 78 -27.83 10.70 29.56
CA ALA A 78 -28.81 10.97 28.50
C ALA A 78 -28.68 10.00 27.31
N ASP A 79 -27.45 9.56 27.01
CA ASP A 79 -27.17 8.66 25.89
C ASP A 79 -27.32 7.17 26.26
N ALA A 80 -27.58 6.82 27.53
CA ALA A 80 -27.63 5.43 27.99
C ALA A 80 -28.74 4.62 27.31
N ALA A 81 -29.87 5.24 27.00
CA ALA A 81 -30.98 4.58 26.29
C ALA A 81 -30.61 4.14 24.86
N ASN A 82 -29.63 4.83 24.25
CA ASN A 82 -29.18 4.59 22.88
C ASN A 82 -27.89 3.75 22.83
N LEU A 83 -27.37 3.32 23.99
CA LEU A 83 -26.18 2.46 24.05
C LEU A 83 -26.51 1.06 23.51
N LYS A 84 -25.68 0.58 22.58
CA LYS A 84 -25.73 -0.76 22.02
C LYS A 84 -24.37 -1.42 22.18
N SER A 85 -24.36 -2.68 22.59
CA SER A 85 -23.16 -3.50 22.54
C SER A 85 -22.99 -4.10 21.14
N TYR A 86 -21.74 -4.20 20.71
CA TYR A 86 -21.32 -4.97 19.55
C TYR A 86 -20.12 -5.85 19.96
N ASP A 87 -19.85 -6.91 19.20
CA ASP A 87 -18.80 -7.90 19.53
C ASP A 87 -19.00 -8.53 20.92
N SER A 88 -20.20 -9.08 21.15
CA SER A 88 -20.54 -9.83 22.37
C SER A 88 -20.26 -9.07 23.68
N GLY A 89 -20.54 -7.77 23.72
CA GLY A 89 -20.37 -6.94 24.92
C GLY A 89 -18.97 -6.39 25.14
N LYS A 90 -18.02 -6.64 24.22
CA LYS A 90 -16.65 -6.11 24.33
C LYS A 90 -16.54 -4.65 23.89
N SER A 91 -17.43 -4.20 23.01
CA SER A 91 -17.45 -2.83 22.49
C SER A 91 -18.85 -2.24 22.54
N TYR A 92 -18.91 -0.92 22.65
CA TYR A 92 -20.17 -0.18 22.71
C TYR A 92 -20.21 0.94 21.67
N VAL A 93 -21.40 1.16 21.12
CA VAL A 93 -21.72 2.28 20.23
C VAL A 93 -23.02 2.92 20.69
N ILE A 94 -23.20 4.20 20.39
CA ILE A 94 -24.49 4.88 20.57
C ILE A 94 -25.17 4.88 19.21
N GLN A 95 -26.37 4.30 19.14
CA GLN A 95 -27.19 4.27 17.94
C GLN A 95 -28.32 5.29 18.06
N GLU A 96 -28.34 6.24 17.13
CA GLU A 96 -29.46 7.18 16.98
C GLU A 96 -30.23 6.86 15.70
N GLY A 97 -31.56 6.85 15.78
CA GLY A 97 -32.42 6.45 14.66
C GLY A 97 -32.52 4.92 14.50
N THR A 98 -33.29 4.50 13.49
CA THR A 98 -33.56 3.08 13.19
C THR A 98 -33.48 2.85 11.68
N GLY A 99 -33.21 1.60 11.27
CA GLY A 99 -33.16 1.24 9.85
C GLY A 99 -31.94 1.80 9.12
N THR A 100 -32.11 2.18 7.85
CA THR A 100 -31.05 2.67 6.95
C THR A 100 -30.50 4.04 7.34
N ASP A 101 -31.26 4.81 8.12
CA ASP A 101 -30.87 6.15 8.58
C ASP A 101 -30.21 6.12 9.97
N ALA A 102 -29.96 4.92 10.51
CA ALA A 102 -29.31 4.77 11.81
C ALA A 102 -27.88 5.33 11.76
N LYS A 103 -27.61 6.25 12.68
CA LYS A 103 -26.29 6.83 12.90
C LYS A 103 -25.63 6.16 14.10
N TYR A 104 -24.35 5.86 13.95
CA TYR A 104 -23.56 5.26 15.02
C TYR A 104 -22.52 6.25 15.50
N PHE A 105 -22.33 6.34 16.80
CA PHE A 105 -21.34 7.20 17.43
C PHE A 105 -20.45 6.37 18.34
N LYS A 106 -19.21 6.81 18.52
CA LYS A 106 -18.33 6.24 19.54
C LYS A 106 -18.98 6.39 20.91
N ALA A 107 -19.08 5.29 21.67
CA ALA A 107 -19.55 5.33 23.04
C ALA A 107 -18.37 5.22 24.00
N THR A 108 -18.34 6.06 25.03
CA THR A 108 -17.44 5.93 26.17
C THR A 108 -18.28 5.75 27.42
N VAL A 109 -17.97 4.71 28.20
CA VAL A 109 -18.58 4.45 29.51
C VAL A 109 -17.48 4.64 30.55
N ASP A 110 -17.69 5.55 31.50
CA ASP A 110 -16.75 5.77 32.60
C ASP A 110 -16.93 4.74 33.73
N GLY A 111 -16.09 4.83 34.77
CA GLY A 111 -16.11 3.90 35.91
C GLY A 111 -17.40 3.95 36.73
N ASP A 112 -18.17 5.03 36.62
CA ASP A 112 -19.47 5.23 37.29
C ASP A 112 -20.65 4.85 36.36
N GLY A 113 -20.37 4.22 35.21
CA GLY A 113 -21.37 3.77 34.25
C GLY A 113 -21.99 4.89 33.40
N LYS A 114 -21.48 6.12 33.46
CA LYS A 114 -22.04 7.21 32.65
C LYS A 114 -21.60 7.05 31.19
N VAL A 115 -22.60 7.03 30.32
CA VAL A 115 -22.43 6.94 28.87
C VAL A 115 -22.24 8.33 28.28
N SER A 116 -21.25 8.49 27.41
CA SER A 116 -21.00 9.73 26.67
C SER A 116 -20.82 9.48 25.18
N LYS A 117 -21.44 10.35 24.38
CA LYS A 117 -21.38 10.33 22.92
C LYS A 117 -20.13 11.02 22.38
N GLY A 118 -19.37 10.28 21.57
CA GLY A 118 -18.22 10.76 20.82
C GLY A 118 -18.55 11.10 19.37
N ALA A 119 -17.52 11.05 18.52
CA ALA A 119 -17.65 11.35 17.09
C ALA A 119 -18.56 10.34 16.35
N GLU A 120 -19.29 10.83 15.35
CA GLU A 120 -20.07 10.02 14.41
C GLU A 120 -19.14 9.06 13.65
N MET A 121 -19.57 7.81 13.53
CA MET A 121 -18.86 6.74 12.84
C MET A 121 -19.41 6.64 11.42
N SER A 122 -18.50 6.57 10.45
CA SER A 122 -18.86 6.34 9.05
C SER A 122 -19.42 4.93 8.87
N THR A 123 -20.66 4.83 8.43
CA THR A 123 -21.32 3.58 7.99
C THR A 123 -21.07 3.29 6.52
N ASP A 124 -20.50 4.25 5.78
CA ASP A 124 -20.20 4.07 4.36
C ASP A 124 -19.16 2.94 4.17
N PRO A 125 -19.43 1.94 3.31
CA PRO A 125 -18.42 0.97 2.94
C PRO A 125 -17.27 1.69 2.25
N LYS A 126 -16.06 1.60 2.83
CA LYS A 126 -14.86 2.33 2.36
C LYS A 126 -14.51 2.11 0.88
N THR A 127 -15.00 1.00 0.29
CA THR A 127 -14.92 0.70 -1.13
C THR A 127 -16.11 -0.18 -1.51
N THR A 128 -17.08 0.35 -2.25
CA THR A 128 -18.26 -0.40 -2.71
C THR A 128 -17.85 -1.55 -3.65
N ASP A 129 -16.77 -1.38 -4.41
CA ASP A 129 -16.17 -2.43 -5.24
C ASP A 129 -14.65 -2.18 -5.45
N PRO A 130 -13.77 -2.80 -4.65
CA PRO A 130 -12.33 -2.64 -4.81
C PRO A 130 -11.80 -3.24 -6.11
N LEU A 131 -12.50 -4.20 -6.72
CA LEU A 131 -12.08 -4.83 -7.98
C LEU A 131 -12.34 -3.91 -9.17
N ALA A 132 -13.48 -3.21 -9.18
CA ALA A 132 -13.76 -2.22 -10.23
C ALA A 132 -12.73 -1.08 -10.28
N VAL A 133 -12.20 -0.66 -9.12
CA VAL A 133 -11.12 0.33 -9.05
C VAL A 133 -9.82 -0.23 -9.64
N LEU A 134 -9.50 -1.49 -9.33
CA LEU A 134 -8.32 -2.16 -9.85
C LEU A 134 -8.40 -2.36 -11.37
N ASP A 135 -9.54 -2.77 -11.89
CA ASP A 135 -9.77 -2.94 -13.33
C ASP A 135 -9.58 -1.62 -14.09
N LYS A 136 -10.08 -0.52 -13.53
CA LYS A 136 -9.86 0.82 -14.11
C LYS A 136 -8.37 1.20 -14.11
N ALA A 137 -7.64 0.88 -13.05
CA ALA A 137 -6.20 1.14 -12.98
C ALA A 137 -5.42 0.29 -13.99
N LEU A 138 -5.76 -0.99 -14.13
CA LEU A 138 -5.16 -1.89 -15.11
C LEU A 138 -5.43 -1.42 -16.55
N SER A 139 -6.66 -1.02 -16.86
CA SER A 139 -7.02 -0.48 -18.17
C SER A 139 -6.18 0.76 -18.55
N GLN A 140 -5.85 1.62 -17.58
CA GLN A 140 -4.97 2.77 -17.82
C GLN A 140 -3.54 2.34 -18.14
N VAL A 141 -2.99 1.37 -17.39
CA VAL A 141 -1.64 0.83 -17.62
C VAL A 141 -1.56 0.16 -18.99
N ASP A 142 -2.56 -0.62 -19.37
CA ASP A 142 -2.62 -1.29 -20.67
C ASP A 142 -2.72 -0.29 -21.82
N GLY A 143 -3.49 0.79 -21.65
CA GLY A 143 -3.55 1.90 -22.60
C GLY A 143 -2.18 2.56 -22.81
N LEU A 144 -1.46 2.84 -21.72
CA LEU A 144 -0.11 3.40 -21.79
C LEU A 144 0.86 2.43 -22.48
N ARG A 145 0.84 1.15 -22.13
CA ARG A 145 1.71 0.12 -22.73
C ARG A 145 1.43 -0.05 -24.22
N SER A 146 0.17 -0.02 -24.63
CA SER A 146 -0.23 -0.03 -26.04
C SER A 146 0.35 1.16 -26.80
N SER A 147 0.24 2.37 -26.24
CA SER A 147 0.80 3.58 -26.86
C SER A 147 2.33 3.51 -27.00
N LEU A 148 3.03 2.97 -26.00
CA LEU A 148 4.47 2.77 -26.06
C LEU A 148 4.86 1.74 -27.14
N GLY A 149 4.11 0.64 -27.29
CA GLY A 149 4.32 -0.32 -28.37
C GLY A 149 4.10 0.29 -29.76
N ALA A 150 3.08 1.14 -29.93
CA ALA A 150 2.87 1.87 -31.18
C ALA A 150 4.03 2.84 -31.50
N VAL A 151 4.55 3.53 -30.48
CA VAL A 151 5.72 4.41 -30.62
C VAL A 151 6.97 3.62 -30.99
N GLN A 152 7.19 2.44 -30.41
CA GLN A 152 8.29 1.54 -30.78
C GLN A 152 8.22 1.14 -32.25
N ASN A 153 7.05 0.68 -32.73
CA ASN A 153 6.86 0.33 -34.15
C ASN A 153 7.13 1.52 -35.09
N ARG A 154 6.77 2.75 -34.66
CA ARG A 154 7.08 3.97 -35.40
C ARG A 154 8.58 4.26 -35.42
N PHE A 155 9.28 4.08 -34.30
CA PHE A 155 10.74 4.24 -34.26
C PHE A 155 11.44 3.23 -35.16
N ASP A 156 11.06 1.95 -35.14
CA ASP A 156 11.64 0.93 -36.01
C ASP A 156 11.46 1.29 -37.49
N SER A 157 10.27 1.75 -37.86
CA SER A 157 9.96 2.19 -39.23
C SER A 157 10.81 3.39 -39.66
N VAL A 158 10.96 4.39 -38.77
CA VAL A 158 11.77 5.58 -39.01
C VAL A 158 13.25 5.22 -39.12
N ILE A 159 13.77 4.34 -38.26
CA ILE A 159 15.16 3.88 -38.30
C ILE A 159 15.46 3.16 -39.62
N ASN A 160 14.58 2.26 -40.05
CA ASN A 160 14.75 1.55 -41.32
C ASN A 160 14.75 2.50 -42.54
N ASN A 161 13.87 3.51 -42.51
CA ASN A 161 13.83 4.54 -43.55
C ASN A 161 15.08 5.44 -43.53
N LEU A 162 15.55 5.84 -42.34
CA LEU A 162 16.77 6.64 -42.18
C LEU A 162 18.01 5.87 -42.65
N ASN A 163 18.15 4.60 -42.31
CA ASN A 163 19.26 3.76 -42.79
C ASN A 163 19.29 3.70 -44.32
N SER A 164 18.14 3.53 -44.96
CA SER A 164 18.04 3.54 -46.44
C SER A 164 18.43 4.91 -47.02
N THR A 165 17.99 5.99 -46.38
CA THR A 165 18.31 7.37 -46.79
C THR A 165 19.81 7.66 -46.65
N VAL A 166 20.43 7.26 -45.54
CA VAL A 166 21.87 7.42 -45.29
C VAL A 166 22.68 6.64 -46.32
N ASN A 167 22.31 5.38 -46.61
CA ASN A 167 22.99 4.58 -47.62
C ASN A 167 22.90 5.22 -49.02
N ASN A 168 21.71 5.69 -49.40
CA ASN A 168 21.52 6.36 -50.68
C ASN A 168 22.31 7.67 -50.76
N LEU A 169 22.27 8.50 -49.71
CA LEU A 169 23.00 9.76 -49.66
C LEU A 169 24.51 9.55 -49.69
N SER A 170 25.02 8.59 -48.93
CA SER A 170 26.45 8.24 -48.93
C SER A 170 26.90 7.73 -50.30
N ALA A 171 26.10 6.89 -50.97
CA ALA A 171 26.39 6.42 -52.32
C ALA A 171 26.38 7.57 -53.36
N SER A 172 25.40 8.48 -53.26
CA SER A 172 25.36 9.69 -54.10
C SER A 172 26.56 10.60 -53.85
N GLN A 173 26.95 10.80 -52.60
CA GLN A 173 28.10 11.61 -52.22
C GLN A 173 29.41 11.01 -52.74
N SER A 174 29.61 9.70 -52.59
CA SER A 174 30.77 8.99 -53.15
C SER A 174 30.84 9.17 -54.67
N ARG A 175 29.73 9.02 -55.40
CA ARG A 175 29.71 9.24 -56.86
C ARG A 175 30.10 10.66 -57.27
N ILE A 176 29.62 11.67 -56.53
CA ILE A 176 29.98 13.07 -56.80
C ILE A 176 31.48 13.26 -56.55
N GLN A 177 31.97 12.84 -55.38
CA GLN A 177 33.38 12.99 -55.01
C GLN A 177 34.32 12.24 -55.96
N ASP A 178 33.97 11.02 -56.33
CA ASP A 178 34.77 10.21 -57.25
C ASP A 178 34.79 10.80 -58.68
N ALA A 179 33.65 11.35 -59.15
CA ALA A 179 33.58 12.01 -60.45
C ALA A 179 34.37 13.34 -60.48
N ASP A 180 34.29 14.12 -59.40
CA ASP A 180 35.05 15.36 -59.24
C ASP A 180 36.55 15.06 -59.19
N TYR A 181 36.96 14.03 -58.44
CA TYR A 181 38.36 13.59 -58.37
C TYR A 181 38.86 13.08 -59.72
N ALA A 182 38.08 12.26 -60.42
CA ALA A 182 38.42 11.79 -61.76
C ALA A 182 38.61 12.93 -62.76
N THR A 183 37.79 13.98 -62.67
CA THR A 183 37.88 15.17 -63.52
C THR A 183 39.13 15.99 -63.21
N GLU A 184 39.42 16.24 -61.93
CA GLU A 184 40.60 16.99 -61.51
C GLU A 184 41.90 16.27 -61.86
N VAL A 185 41.97 14.96 -61.61
CA VAL A 185 43.13 14.14 -61.99
C VAL A 185 43.32 14.09 -63.51
N SER A 186 42.22 14.05 -64.28
CA SER A 186 42.29 14.13 -65.75
C SER A 186 42.82 15.47 -66.23
N ASN A 187 42.40 16.57 -65.60
CA ASN A 187 42.89 17.92 -65.90
C ASN A 187 44.36 18.09 -65.50
N MET A 188 44.76 17.61 -64.33
CA MET A 188 46.15 17.59 -63.88
C MET A 188 47.02 16.78 -64.84
N SER A 189 46.59 15.59 -65.24
CA SER A 189 47.29 14.76 -66.21
C SER A 189 47.42 15.45 -67.57
N ARG A 190 46.33 16.05 -68.07
CA ARG A 190 46.35 16.85 -69.30
C ARG A 190 47.34 18.02 -69.19
N ALA A 191 47.35 18.74 -68.07
CA ALA A 191 48.28 19.84 -67.84
C ALA A 191 49.74 19.37 -67.84
N ASN A 192 50.04 18.24 -67.19
CA ASN A 192 51.38 17.63 -67.19
C ASN A 192 51.82 17.20 -68.60
N ILE A 193 50.92 16.58 -69.38
CA ILE A 193 51.18 16.19 -70.77
C ILE A 193 51.44 17.43 -71.62
N LEU A 194 50.63 18.49 -71.47
CA LEU A 194 50.82 19.76 -72.19
C LEU A 194 52.13 20.44 -71.83
N GLN A 195 52.56 20.39 -70.57
CA GLN A 195 53.86 20.91 -70.16
C GLN A 195 55.02 20.13 -70.79
N GLN A 196 54.95 18.79 -70.81
CA GLN A 196 55.96 17.94 -71.47
C GLN A 196 55.97 18.11 -73.00
N ALA A 197 54.81 18.20 -73.62
CA ALA A 197 54.69 18.46 -75.06
C ALA A 197 55.17 19.87 -75.40
N GLY A 198 54.83 20.86 -74.59
CA GLY A 198 55.27 22.25 -74.75
C GLY A 198 56.79 22.38 -74.71
N THR A 199 57.47 21.72 -73.77
CA THR A 199 58.94 21.72 -73.72
C THR A 199 59.56 20.98 -74.91
N SER A 200 58.98 19.85 -75.33
CA SER A 200 59.44 19.10 -76.51
C SER A 200 59.26 19.88 -77.82
N VAL A 201 58.11 20.53 -78.01
CA VAL A 201 57.82 21.36 -79.19
C VAL A 201 58.71 22.61 -79.18
N LEU A 202 58.95 23.23 -78.02
CA LEU A 202 59.86 24.36 -77.91
C LEU A 202 61.30 23.95 -78.28
N ALA A 203 61.74 22.77 -77.82
CA ALA A 203 63.05 22.21 -78.19
C ALA A 203 63.15 21.95 -79.70
N GLN A 204 62.12 21.37 -80.30
CA GLN A 204 62.07 21.09 -81.74
C GLN A 204 62.00 22.37 -82.59
N ALA A 205 61.23 23.37 -82.15
CA ALA A 205 61.18 24.69 -82.78
C ALA A 205 62.54 25.39 -82.75
N ASN A 206 63.21 25.39 -81.60
CA ASN A 206 64.56 25.96 -81.43
C ASN A 206 65.62 25.23 -82.28
N GLN A 207 65.46 23.93 -82.51
CA GLN A 207 66.36 23.16 -83.38
C GLN A 207 66.09 23.46 -84.86
N SER A 208 64.82 23.63 -85.24
CA SER A 208 64.42 24.00 -86.60
C SER A 208 64.89 25.41 -87.00
N THR A 209 64.84 26.39 -86.08
CA THR A 209 65.33 27.76 -86.33
C THR A 209 66.83 27.79 -86.52
N GLN A 210 67.59 26.99 -85.77
CA GLN A 210 69.02 26.83 -85.98
C GLN A 210 69.33 26.25 -87.36
N ASN A 211 68.58 25.24 -87.82
CA ASN A 211 68.75 24.68 -89.15
C ASN A 211 68.50 25.71 -90.28
N VAL A 212 67.54 26.62 -90.11
CA VAL A 212 67.28 27.70 -91.07
C VAL A 212 68.42 28.70 -91.12
N LEU A 213 69.01 29.06 -89.97
CA LEU A 213 70.17 29.94 -89.92
C LEU A 213 71.41 29.31 -90.58
N THR A 214 71.55 27.99 -90.50
CA THR A 214 72.61 27.25 -91.22
C THR A 214 72.43 27.30 -92.73
N LEU A 215 71.20 27.44 -93.23
CA LEU A 215 70.89 27.57 -94.67
C LEU A 215 71.04 29.00 -95.22
N LEU A 216 71.22 29.99 -94.34
CA LEU A 216 71.41 31.41 -94.70
C LEU A 216 72.87 31.87 -94.57
N ARG A 217 73.80 30.94 -94.31
CA ARG A 217 75.25 31.15 -94.30
C ARG A 217 75.90 30.48 -95.49
#